data_AF-A0A7Z8L5N6-F1
#
_entry.id   AF-A0A7Z8L5N6-F1
#
_cell.length_a   1.000
_cell.length_b   1.000
_cell.length_c   1.000
_cell.angle_alpha   90.00
_cell.angle_beta   90.00
_cell.angle_gamma   90.00
#
_symmetry.space_group_name_H-M   'P 1'
#
loop_
_entity.id
_entity.type
_entity.pdbx_description
1 polymer ?
#
loop_
_entity_poly.entity_id
_entity_poly.type
_entity_poly.pdbx_seq_one_letter_code
_entity_poly.pdbx_strand_id
1 'polypeptide(L)'
;MPRYLVSDHAMERLQERFPQLWSALPVDDLAARMCVARWVSRGKSMGSQRRQDLLLACPIPWAGSTVTVVCAVSPLLGNRRPDTWAVRTVLSLEMAQANSARAQHEIRHAGQRRRQQQRRRRALRLRPQVVDWNC
;
A
#
# COMPACT_ATOMS: atom_id res chain seq x y z
N MET A 1 -4.36 -12.32 17.15
CA MET A 1 -3.98 -10.95 16.71
C MET A 1 -2.85 -11.06 15.69
N PRO A 2 -2.86 -10.28 14.59
CA PRO A 2 -1.82 -10.33 13.57
C PRO A 2 -0.45 -9.97 14.17
N ARG A 3 0.60 -10.68 13.74
CA ARG A 3 1.99 -10.37 14.09
C ARG A 3 2.61 -9.54 12.99
N TYR A 4 3.23 -8.42 13.35
CA TYR A 4 3.87 -7.52 12.40
C TYR A 4 5.39 -7.62 12.47
N LEU A 5 6.03 -7.80 11.33
CA LEU A 5 7.48 -7.75 11.16
C LEU A 5 7.86 -6.47 10.45
N VAL A 6 8.71 -5.66 11.06
CA VAL A 6 9.10 -4.35 10.51
C VAL A 6 10.35 -4.53 9.66
N SER A 7 10.25 -4.19 8.37
CA SER A 7 11.38 -4.27 7.45
C SER A 7 12.41 -3.18 7.72
N ASP A 8 13.64 -3.38 7.28
CA ASP A 8 14.70 -2.36 7.34
C ASP A 8 14.28 -1.10 6.59
N HIS A 9 13.69 -1.29 5.41
CA HIS A 9 13.16 -0.19 4.62
C HIS A 9 12.09 0.62 5.38
N ALA A 10 11.23 -0.03 6.17
CA ALA A 10 10.25 0.68 6.98
C ALA A 10 10.93 1.51 8.09
N MET A 11 11.99 0.98 8.70
CA MET A 11 12.78 1.70 9.71
C MET A 11 13.51 2.91 9.10
N GLU A 12 14.18 2.74 7.96
CA GLU A 12 14.82 3.83 7.21
C GLU A 12 13.82 4.96 6.91
N ARG A 13 12.64 4.61 6.38
CA ARG A 13 11.61 5.62 6.07
C ARG A 13 11.01 6.27 7.31
N LEU A 14 11.01 5.58 8.45
CA LEU A 14 10.58 6.18 9.72
C LEU A 14 11.58 7.25 10.17
N GLN A 15 12.87 6.93 10.12
CA GLN A 15 13.94 7.87 10.44
C GLN A 15 13.90 9.10 9.54
N GLU A 16 13.77 8.91 8.22
CA GLU A 16 13.74 10.01 7.26
C GLU A 16 12.51 10.91 7.41
N ARG A 17 11.33 10.33 7.65
CA ARG A 17 10.04 11.06 7.55
C ARG A 17 9.51 11.54 8.89
N PHE A 18 9.93 10.90 9.98
CA PHE A 18 9.50 11.20 11.33
C PHE A 18 10.69 11.20 12.29
N PRO A 19 11.70 12.08 12.07
CA PRO A 19 12.89 12.14 12.91
C PRO A 19 12.55 12.37 14.40
N GLN A 20 11.45 13.07 14.68
CA GLN A 20 10.94 13.28 16.04
C GLN A 20 10.48 11.98 16.71
N LEU A 21 9.87 11.05 15.96
CA LEU A 21 9.46 9.76 16.52
C LEU A 21 10.64 8.80 16.62
N TRP A 22 11.56 8.89 15.66
CA TRP A 22 12.78 8.08 15.63
C TRP A 22 13.64 8.29 16.88
N SER A 23 13.81 9.54 17.32
CA SER A 23 14.63 9.87 18.51
C SER A 23 14.07 9.34 19.82
N ALA A 24 12.78 8.94 19.86
CA ALA A 24 12.17 8.30 21.03
C ALA A 24 12.09 6.77 20.95
N LEU A 25 12.57 6.17 19.88
CA LEU A 25 12.67 4.72 19.85
C LEU A 25 13.78 4.24 20.79
N PRO A 26 13.63 3.03 21.36
CA PRO A 26 14.73 2.36 22.04
C PRO A 26 15.99 2.31 21.17
N VAL A 27 17.17 2.44 21.80
CA VAL A 27 18.47 2.36 21.11
C VAL A 27 18.72 0.98 20.49
N ASP A 28 18.19 -0.07 21.11
CA ASP A 28 18.26 -1.44 20.60
C ASP A 28 17.32 -1.62 19.38
N ASP A 29 17.87 -2.10 18.26
CA ASP A 29 17.16 -2.23 16.98
C ASP A 29 15.95 -3.18 17.07
N LEU A 30 16.08 -4.29 17.79
CA LEU A 30 14.98 -5.23 17.97
C LEU A 30 13.85 -4.59 18.79
N ALA A 31 14.18 -3.92 19.89
CA ALA A 31 13.23 -3.21 20.73
C ALA A 31 12.54 -2.06 19.96
N ALA A 32 13.28 -1.34 19.12
CA ALA A 32 12.74 -0.31 18.23
C ALA A 32 11.70 -0.89 17.26
N ARG A 33 12.02 -1.99 16.57
CA ARG A 33 11.08 -2.69 15.68
C ARG A 33 9.87 -3.23 16.41
N MET A 34 10.03 -3.77 17.62
CA MET A 34 8.91 -4.21 18.46
C MET A 34 8.03 -3.05 18.91
N CYS A 35 8.59 -1.86 19.12
CA CYS A 35 7.81 -0.65 19.40
C CYS A 35 6.95 -0.27 18.19
N VAL A 36 7.56 -0.21 17.00
CA VAL A 36 6.84 0.08 15.75
C VAL A 36 5.77 -0.97 15.44
N ALA A 37 6.08 -2.26 15.59
CA ALA A 37 5.10 -3.34 15.42
C ALA A 37 3.90 -3.21 16.37
N ARG A 38 4.12 -2.73 17.60
CA ARG A 38 3.04 -2.44 18.56
C ARG A 38 2.17 -1.26 18.11
N TRP A 39 2.76 -0.20 17.54
CA TRP A 39 1.97 0.89 16.95
C TRP A 39 1.08 0.37 15.82
N VAL A 40 1.66 -0.42 14.91
CA VAL A 40 0.95 -1.03 13.78
C VAL A 40 -0.18 -1.95 14.24
N SER A 41 0.04 -2.74 15.30
CA SER A 41 -0.99 -3.63 15.85
C SER A 41 -2.24 -2.91 16.37
N ARG A 42 -2.12 -1.62 16.68
CA ARG A 42 -3.21 -0.74 17.14
C ARG A 42 -3.73 0.15 16.02
N GLY A 43 -3.15 0.04 14.82
CA GLY A 43 -3.50 0.84 13.67
C GLY A 43 -4.90 0.52 13.14
N LYS A 44 -5.56 1.53 12.57
CA LYS A 44 -6.88 1.40 11.94
C LYS A 44 -6.73 1.30 10.43
N SER A 45 -7.48 0.39 9.81
CA SER A 45 -7.52 0.27 8.35
C SER A 45 -7.99 1.57 7.70
N MET A 46 -7.23 2.04 6.70
CA MET A 46 -7.56 3.21 5.88
C MET A 46 -7.97 2.84 4.46
N GLY A 47 -7.85 1.57 4.09
CA GLY A 47 -7.99 1.10 2.71
C GLY A 47 -6.75 0.36 2.23
N SER A 48 -6.65 0.11 0.93
CA SER A 48 -5.57 -0.67 0.32
C SER A 48 -4.85 0.10 -0.78
N GLN A 49 -3.55 -0.11 -0.90
CA GLN A 49 -2.72 0.36 -2.01
C GLN A 49 -2.47 -0.78 -3.02
N ARG A 50 -1.80 -0.48 -4.14
CA ARG A 50 -1.41 -1.46 -5.19
C ARG A 50 -0.81 -2.74 -4.58
N ARG A 51 -1.05 -3.89 -5.21
CA ARG A 51 -0.48 -5.22 -4.87
C ARG A 51 -0.89 -5.81 -3.50
N GLN A 52 -2.10 -5.51 -3.02
CA GLN A 52 -2.68 -6.05 -1.77
C GLN A 52 -2.07 -5.49 -0.47
N ASP A 53 -1.30 -4.41 -0.54
CA ASP A 53 -0.87 -3.74 0.68
C ASP A 53 -2.07 -3.07 1.36
N LEU A 54 -2.30 -3.41 2.62
CA LEU A 54 -3.25 -2.75 3.50
C LEU A 54 -2.58 -1.51 4.11
N LEU A 55 -3.28 -0.39 4.11
CA LEU A 55 -2.82 0.84 4.77
C LEU A 55 -3.42 0.92 6.16
N LEU A 56 -2.56 1.09 7.16
CA LEU A 56 -2.94 1.23 8.57
C LEU A 56 -2.54 2.61 9.11
N ALA A 57 -3.53 3.42 9.51
CA ALA A 57 -3.30 4.64 10.28
C ALA A 57 -2.95 4.29 11.72
N CYS A 58 -1.76 4.67 12.15
CA CYS A 58 -1.22 4.43 13.48
C CYS A 58 -1.11 5.78 14.20
N PRO A 59 -2.09 6.18 15.03
CA PRO A 59 -1.99 7.38 15.84
C PRO A 59 -1.00 7.15 16.97
N ILE A 60 0.03 7.98 17.05
CA ILE A 60 1.10 7.92 18.05
C ILE A 60 1.04 9.20 18.89
N PRO A 61 0.77 9.09 20.20
CA PRO A 61 0.85 10.23 21.11
C PRO A 61 2.27 10.78 21.14
N TRP A 62 2.43 12.09 20.93
CA TRP A 62 3.72 12.75 20.88
C TRP A 62 3.63 14.19 21.35
N ALA A 63 4.41 14.55 22.38
CA ALA A 63 4.56 15.93 22.87
C ALA A 63 3.23 16.70 23.07
N GLY A 64 2.22 16.07 23.68
CA GLY A 64 0.90 16.69 23.92
C GLY A 64 -0.03 16.71 22.70
N SER A 65 0.37 16.11 21.58
CA SER A 65 -0.42 15.97 20.35
C SER A 65 -0.41 14.50 19.86
N THR A 66 -0.97 14.25 18.67
CA THR A 66 -0.95 12.94 18.01
C THR A 66 -0.31 13.06 16.62
N VAL A 67 0.73 12.27 16.39
CA VAL A 67 1.33 12.09 15.06
C VAL A 67 0.72 10.85 14.42
N THR A 68 0.14 10.98 13.23
CA THR A 68 -0.39 9.83 12.49
C THR A 68 0.65 9.32 11.51
N VAL A 69 1.12 8.10 11.75
CA VAL A 69 1.99 7.36 10.81
C VAL A 69 1.13 6.37 10.04
N VAL A 70 1.24 6.35 8.71
CA VAL A 70 0.52 5.37 7.89
C VAL A 70 1.46 4.25 7.48
N CYS A 71 1.17 3.03 7.87
CA CYS A 71 1.99 1.86 7.55
C CYS A 71 1.38 1.07 6.40
N ALA A 72 2.17 0.78 5.37
CA ALA A 72 1.77 -0.17 4.34
C ALA A 72 2.19 -1.58 4.76
N VAL A 73 1.23 -2.48 4.90
CA VAL A 73 1.46 -3.85 5.36
C VAL A 73 0.96 -4.88 4.35
N SER A 74 1.73 -5.94 4.13
CA SER A 74 1.30 -7.09 3.31
C SER A 74 1.39 -8.39 4.08
N PRO A 75 0.54 -9.39 3.78
CA PRO A 75 0.71 -10.73 4.31
C PRO A 75 2.06 -11.29 3.86
N LEU A 76 2.78 -11.92 4.79
CA LEU A 76 4.05 -12.57 4.49
C LEU A 76 3.77 -13.94 3.87
N LEU A 77 3.62 -13.97 2.54
CA LEU A 77 3.38 -15.20 1.78
C LEU A 77 4.62 -16.12 1.85
N GLY A 78 4.41 -17.39 2.14
CA GLY A 78 5.47 -18.42 2.16
C GLY A 78 5.90 -18.90 3.55
N ASN A 79 5.50 -18.23 4.63
CA ASN A 79 5.71 -18.74 5.98
C ASN A 79 4.51 -19.58 6.46
N ARG A 80 4.76 -20.66 7.22
CA ARG A 80 3.75 -21.53 7.87
C ARG A 80 2.87 -20.82 8.92
N ARG A 81 2.83 -19.48 8.94
CA ARG A 81 2.12 -18.66 9.92
C ARG A 81 1.17 -17.70 9.20
N PRO A 82 -0.11 -18.07 9.06
CA PRO A 82 -1.09 -17.30 8.30
C PRO A 82 -1.35 -15.89 8.86
N ASP A 83 -0.98 -15.63 10.13
CA ASP A 83 -1.24 -14.36 10.82
C ASP A 83 -0.06 -13.39 10.81
N THR A 84 0.97 -13.60 9.99
CA THR A 84 2.16 -12.74 9.96
C THR A 84 2.13 -11.77 8.78
N TRP A 85 2.32 -10.49 9.09
CA TRP A 85 2.29 -9.39 8.13
C TRP A 85 3.63 -8.64 8.17
N ALA A 86 4.13 -8.24 7.01
CA ALA A 86 5.32 -7.41 6.88
C ALA A 86 4.91 -5.94 6.79
N VAL A 87 5.47 -5.10 7.64
CA VAL A 87 5.44 -3.64 7.46
C VAL A 87 6.47 -3.31 6.40
N ARG A 88 5.99 -2.89 5.23
CA ARG A 88 6.83 -2.65 4.05
C ARG A 88 7.45 -1.28 4.06
N THR A 89 6.67 -0.28 4.44
CA THR A 89 7.09 1.12 4.48
C THR A 89 6.18 1.92 5.42
N VAL A 90 6.65 3.10 5.83
CA VAL A 90 5.88 4.06 6.62
C VAL A 90 5.73 5.36 5.85
N LEU A 91 4.55 5.95 5.83
CA LEU A 91 4.18 7.14 5.08
C LEU A 91 3.64 8.20 6.04
N SER A 92 3.78 9.48 5.67
CA SER A 92 2.90 10.51 6.21
C SER A 92 1.47 10.31 5.72
N LEU A 93 0.50 10.86 6.45
CA LEU A 93 -0.90 10.83 6.04
C LEU A 93 -1.10 11.44 4.64
N GLU A 94 -0.46 12.58 4.38
CA GLU A 94 -0.51 13.27 3.10
C GLU A 94 0.07 12.40 1.97
N MET A 95 1.23 11.77 2.18
CA MET A 95 1.82 10.86 1.21
C MET A 95 0.91 9.66 0.92
N ALA A 96 0.29 9.09 1.96
CA ALA A 96 -0.64 7.98 1.80
C ALA A 96 -1.88 8.38 0.97
N GLN A 97 -2.41 9.58 1.21
CA GLN A 97 -3.54 10.14 0.45
C GLN A 97 -3.16 10.40 -1.01
N ALA A 98 -2.02 11.05 -1.25
CA ALA A 98 -1.50 11.32 -2.60
C ALA A 98 -1.26 10.02 -3.38
N ASN A 99 -0.63 9.02 -2.76
CA ASN A 99 -0.41 7.70 -3.36
C ASN A 99 -1.72 6.99 -3.69
N SER A 100 -2.72 7.07 -2.81
CA SER A 100 -4.04 6.48 -3.02
C SER A 100 -4.78 7.17 -4.18
N ALA A 101 -4.76 8.50 -4.23
CA ALA A 101 -5.37 9.27 -5.31
C ALA A 101 -4.73 8.93 -6.67
N ARG A 102 -3.39 8.85 -6.72
CA ARG A 102 -2.66 8.46 -7.93
C ARG A 102 -3.00 7.05 -8.38
N ALA A 103 -3.02 6.09 -7.44
CA ALA A 103 -3.36 4.70 -7.74
C ALA A 103 -4.79 4.57 -8.28
N GLN A 104 -5.76 5.27 -7.71
CA GLN A 104 -7.14 5.30 -8.20
C GLN A 104 -7.24 5.90 -9.60
N HIS A 105 -6.51 6.98 -9.88
CA HIS A 105 -6.47 7.60 -11.19
C HIS A 105 -5.90 6.63 -12.26
N GLU A 106 -4.81 5.94 -11.95
CA GLU A 106 -4.21 4.93 -12.84
C GLU A 106 -5.17 3.76 -13.12
N ILE A 107 -5.88 3.27 -12.10
CA ILE A 107 -6.87 2.19 -12.25
C ILE A 107 -8.00 2.63 -13.18
N ARG A 108 -8.52 3.85 -13.01
CA ARG A 108 -9.57 4.41 -13.88
C ARG A 108 -9.09 4.51 -15.33
N HIS A 109 -7.90 5.06 -15.56
CA HIS A 109 -7.32 5.16 -16.90
C HIS A 109 -7.07 3.79 -17.55
N ALA A 110 -6.53 2.84 -16.81
CA ALA A 110 -6.33 1.47 -17.30
C ALA A 110 -7.66 0.81 -17.67
N GLY A 111 -8.70 1.01 -16.85
CA GLY A 111 -10.06 0.53 -17.13
C GLY A 111 -10.64 1.11 -18.41
N GLN A 112 -10.48 2.41 -18.65
CA GLN A 112 -10.91 3.08 -19.88
C GLN A 112 -10.20 2.52 -21.12
N ARG A 113 -8.86 2.38 -21.07
CA ARG A 113 -8.06 1.80 -22.16
C ARG A 113 -8.50 0.37 -22.49
N ARG A 114 -8.72 -0.47 -21.47
CA ARG A 114 -9.20 -1.85 -21.65
C ARG A 114 -10.57 -1.89 -22.32
N ARG A 115 -11.51 -1.04 -21.90
CA ARG A 115 -12.85 -0.93 -22.53
C ARG A 115 -12.76 -0.49 -23.98
N GLN A 116 -11.92 0.50 -24.29
CA GLN A 116 -11.72 0.98 -25.65
C GLN A 116 -11.11 -0.11 -26.55
N GLN A 117 -10.11 -0.84 -26.04
CA GLN A 117 -9.48 -1.95 -26.78
C GLN A 117 -10.46 -3.11 -27.01
N GLN A 118 -11.29 -3.44 -26.03
CA GLN A 118 -12.36 -4.44 -26.18
C GLN A 118 -13.39 -4.02 -27.23
N ARG A 119 -13.82 -2.74 -27.23
CA ARG A 119 -14.73 -2.20 -28.25
C ARG A 119 -14.12 -2.29 -29.66
N ARG A 120 -12.86 -1.89 -29.82
CA ARG A 120 -12.14 -2.01 -31.11
C ARG A 120 -12.04 -3.47 -31.58
N ARG A 121 -11.67 -4.39 -30.69
CA ARG A 121 -11.60 -5.83 -31.02
C ARG A 121 -12.96 -6.40 -31.43
N ARG A 122 -14.05 -6.01 -30.75
CA ARG A 122 -15.42 -6.42 -31.12
C ARG A 122 -15.82 -5.86 -32.48
N ALA A 123 -15.56 -4.57 -32.75
CA ALA A 123 -15.85 -3.96 -34.05
C ALA A 123 -15.08 -4.63 -35.20
N LEU A 124 -13.83 -5.02 -34.99
CA LEU A 124 -13.04 -5.76 -35.97
C LEU A 124 -13.58 -7.18 -36.25
N ARG A 125 -14.12 -7.86 -35.24
CA ARG A 125 -14.76 -9.18 -35.41
C ARG A 125 -16.12 -9.12 -36.12
N LEU A 126 -16.81 -7.99 -36.03
CA LEU A 126 -18.12 -7.76 -36.64
C LEU A 126 -18.03 -7.13 -38.04
N ARG A 127 -16.82 -6.93 -38.58
CA ARG A 127 -16.68 -6.51 -39.98
C ARG A 127 -17.20 -7.65 -40.86
N PRO A 128 -18.21 -7.42 -41.72
CA PRO A 128 -18.60 -8.43 -42.69
C PRO A 128 -17.38 -8.75 -43.56
N GLN A 129 -17.13 -10.03 -43.81
CA GLN A 129 -16.24 -10.42 -44.90
C GLN A 129 -16.88 -9.84 -46.16
N VAL A 130 -16.25 -8.81 -46.73
CA VAL A 130 -16.56 -8.39 -48.08
C VAL A 130 -16.14 -9.57 -48.94
N VAL A 131 -17.12 -10.38 -49.33
CA VAL A 131 -16.92 -11.41 -50.34
C VAL A 131 -16.90 -10.63 -51.65
N ASP A 132 -15.72 -10.43 -52.21
CA ASP A 132 -15.56 -9.86 -53.55
C ASP A 132 -16.16 -10.85 -54.55
N TRP A 133 -17.42 -10.64 -54.90
CA TRP A 133 -18.08 -11.31 -56.02
C TRP A 133 -17.67 -10.61 -57.32
N ASN A 134 -16.46 -10.89 -57.80
CA ASN A 134 -16.11 -10.66 -59.19
C ASN A 134 -16.26 -11.98 -59.95
N CYS A 135 -17.42 -12.15 -60.60
CA CYS A 135 -17.66 -13.07 -61.70
C CYS A 135 -18.50 -12.34 -62.75
#